data_AF-A0A0Q6TEL4-F1
#
_entry.id   AF-A0A0Q6TEL4-F1
#
_cell.length_a   1.000
_cell.length_b   1.000
_cell.length_c   1.000
_cell.angle_alpha   90.00
_cell.angle_beta   90.00
_cell.angle_gamma   90.00
#
_symmetry.space_group_name_H-M   'P 1'
#
loop_
_entity.id
_entity.type
_entity.pdbx_description
1 polymer ?
#
loop_
_entity_poly.entity_id
_entity_poly.type
_entity_poly.pdbx_seq_one_letter_code
_entity_poly.pdbx_strand_id
1 'polypeptide(L)'
;MRRRRFLHGATAAGALLASRAAAAATPAPAPDDPWQRAQRIVERCMRPLVFPDRDIPITAFGAKPCALVPATSAWRSRRRDVLTPAPGAADCYPAIAAAIAAAAKAGGGRVLVPAGSWYCKGPIVLRSNVHVHLAANAQIYFSADPADYAKYGDIDCGPAGRLVLSRWQGNDLLNYSPLVYAFNQTNIALTGADWTSVLNGQAGVDVGAGTGPWWDWVDRKEGRVNAATVNPLNAPLEKVAPWLTADQRALVQGTHPRWNGDPRYLPALSEAGVPVARRVFGIGHYLRPCMIELIGCSDVLLDNYQVVDAPFWQHHPVACRNLRISRVNMESLGPNNDGFDPESCDTVLVDRCTFNTGDDCIAIKSGKNRDTQYGATRNVVIQDSVMNSGHGGITLGSEMAGGIEHVYAQRIEFRNAHWATEPLGSAIRLKANMNRGGFLRHLYVRDVTVPNGVDARPRPGIATGGGAIVTIDCDYAAGDDAVRTRPTAVSDIHIANLRAGNAPMADGAFSCRQAVVILGPVASSFNGPAGTPIPPVSNVTLTDCDFGTPRNGKEPIYLHNVRDVVLTRVTIAGKLVDSP
;
A
#
# COMPACT_ATOMS: atom_id res chain seq x y z
N MET A 1 33.57 -62.65 -18.05
CA MET A 1 33.15 -63.81 -18.88
C MET A 1 31.67 -63.60 -19.24
N ARG A 2 31.31 -63.22 -20.48
CA ARG A 2 30.79 -64.11 -21.57
C ARG A 2 29.70 -65.08 -21.02
N ARG A 3 28.44 -65.12 -21.46
CA ARG A 3 27.86 -65.07 -22.82
C ARG A 3 26.32 -64.92 -22.79
N ARG A 4 25.78 -64.36 -23.89
CA ARG A 4 24.37 -64.27 -24.33
C ARG A 4 23.76 -65.61 -24.79
N ARG A 5 22.41 -65.72 -24.81
CA ARG A 5 21.50 -66.21 -25.91
C ARG A 5 20.06 -66.30 -25.34
N PHE A 6 19.00 -65.63 -25.81
CA PHE A 6 18.25 -65.58 -27.09
C PHE A 6 17.41 -66.83 -27.49
N LEU A 7 16.08 -66.64 -27.39
CA LEU A 7 14.93 -66.99 -28.25
C LEU A 7 14.59 -68.46 -28.64
N HIS A 8 13.33 -68.84 -28.35
CA HIS A 8 12.23 -69.34 -29.23
C HIS A 8 11.16 -69.94 -28.28
N GLY A 9 9.85 -69.69 -28.33
CA GLY A 9 8.93 -69.38 -29.41
C GLY A 9 7.93 -70.55 -29.52
N ALA A 10 6.73 -70.44 -28.94
CA ALA A 10 5.59 -71.28 -29.29
C ALA A 10 4.26 -70.59 -28.90
N THR A 11 3.39 -70.50 -29.88
CA THR A 11 2.08 -69.82 -29.92
C THR A 11 0.96 -70.67 -29.33
N ALA A 12 0.03 -70.03 -28.61
CA ALA A 12 -1.33 -70.54 -28.47
C ALA A 12 -2.32 -69.37 -28.55
N ALA A 13 -3.14 -69.38 -29.61
CA ALA A 13 -4.19 -68.42 -29.86
C ALA A 13 -5.38 -68.70 -28.92
N GLY A 14 -5.76 -67.70 -28.14
CA GLY A 14 -7.01 -67.68 -27.36
C GLY A 14 -7.76 -66.41 -27.69
N ALA A 15 -8.90 -66.55 -28.37
CA ALA A 15 -9.81 -65.46 -28.69
C ALA A 15 -10.38 -64.86 -27.40
N LEU A 16 -10.00 -63.62 -27.09
CA LEU A 16 -10.61 -62.81 -26.04
C LEU A 16 -11.39 -61.68 -26.69
N LEU A 17 -12.70 -61.73 -26.47
CA LEU A 17 -13.69 -60.75 -26.89
C LEU A 17 -13.25 -59.33 -26.49
N ALA A 18 -13.16 -58.45 -27.48
CA ALA A 18 -12.95 -57.03 -27.26
C ALA A 18 -14.24 -56.40 -26.72
N SER A 19 -14.40 -56.37 -25.40
CA SER A 19 -15.28 -55.38 -24.77
C SER A 19 -14.54 -54.05 -24.77
N ARG A 20 -14.84 -53.18 -25.75
CA ARG A 20 -14.53 -51.75 -25.64
C ARG A 20 -15.39 -51.16 -24.52
N ALA A 21 -14.91 -51.26 -23.29
CA ALA A 21 -15.35 -50.35 -22.24
C ALA A 21 -14.86 -48.96 -22.66
N ALA A 22 -15.78 -48.08 -23.03
CA ALA A 22 -15.50 -46.66 -23.10
C ALA A 22 -15.02 -46.25 -21.70
N ALA A 23 -13.72 -46.02 -21.54
CA ALA A 23 -13.20 -45.38 -20.34
C ALA A 23 -13.82 -43.98 -20.32
N ALA A 24 -14.86 -43.81 -19.51
CA ALA A 24 -15.39 -42.50 -19.19
C ALA A 24 -14.20 -41.71 -18.63
N ALA A 25 -13.79 -40.68 -19.35
CA ALA A 25 -12.81 -39.72 -18.85
C ALA A 25 -13.36 -39.22 -17.52
N THR A 26 -12.65 -39.50 -16.43
CA THR A 26 -12.92 -38.86 -15.14
C THR A 26 -12.92 -37.35 -15.39
N PRO A 27 -14.02 -36.63 -15.09
CA PRO A 27 -14.04 -35.19 -15.27
C PRO A 27 -12.85 -34.61 -14.52
N ALA A 28 -12.13 -33.69 -15.19
CA ALA A 28 -11.08 -32.94 -14.52
C ALA A 28 -11.67 -32.37 -13.21
N PRO A 29 -10.96 -32.47 -12.07
CA PRO A 29 -11.46 -31.92 -10.83
C PRO A 29 -11.85 -30.46 -11.07
N ALA A 30 -13.04 -30.07 -10.60
CA ALA A 30 -13.45 -28.68 -10.65
C ALA A 30 -12.32 -27.83 -10.03
N PRO A 31 -11.94 -26.69 -10.63
CA PRO A 31 -10.89 -25.86 -10.07
C PRO A 31 -11.24 -25.52 -8.62
N ASP A 32 -10.27 -25.72 -7.72
CA ASP A 32 -10.43 -25.46 -6.29
C ASP A 32 -11.03 -24.05 -6.10
N ASP A 33 -12.12 -23.94 -5.35
CA ASP A 33 -12.74 -22.65 -5.04
C ASP A 33 -11.67 -21.73 -4.39
N PRO A 34 -11.29 -20.62 -5.05
CA PRO A 34 -10.22 -19.76 -4.58
C PRO A 34 -10.55 -19.17 -3.20
N TRP A 35 -11.82 -19.10 -2.80
CA TRP A 35 -12.25 -18.61 -1.49
C TRP A 35 -11.92 -19.55 -0.32
N GLN A 36 -11.66 -20.84 -0.56
CA GLN A 36 -11.15 -21.73 0.49
C GLN A 36 -9.76 -21.28 0.96
N ARG A 37 -8.92 -20.75 0.05
CA ARG A 37 -7.64 -20.13 0.43
C ARG A 37 -7.88 -18.87 1.27
N ALA A 38 -8.84 -18.02 0.89
CA ALA A 38 -9.21 -16.85 1.68
C ALA A 38 -9.60 -17.23 3.11
N GLN A 39 -10.45 -18.26 3.29
CA GLN A 39 -10.85 -18.72 4.60
C GLN A 39 -9.66 -19.18 5.46
N ARG A 40 -8.72 -19.96 4.89
CA ARG A 40 -7.50 -20.37 5.62
C ARG A 40 -6.63 -19.20 6.06
N ILE A 41 -6.57 -18.13 5.26
CA ILE A 41 -5.86 -16.90 5.63
C ILE A 41 -6.54 -16.23 6.83
N VAL A 42 -7.87 -16.08 6.78
CA VAL A 42 -8.66 -15.54 7.90
C VAL A 42 -8.43 -16.36 9.17
N GLU A 43 -8.61 -17.68 9.11
CA GLU A 43 -8.41 -18.59 10.25
C GLU A 43 -7.00 -18.49 10.84
N ARG A 44 -5.99 -18.30 10.00
CA ARG A 44 -4.60 -18.14 10.44
C ARG A 44 -4.37 -16.80 11.13
N CYS A 45 -4.81 -15.68 10.54
CA CYS A 45 -4.63 -14.34 11.11
C CYS A 45 -5.53 -14.06 12.32
N MET A 46 -6.64 -14.78 12.48
CA MET A 46 -7.54 -14.64 13.63
C MET A 46 -7.06 -15.35 14.90
N ARG A 47 -6.00 -16.17 14.81
CA ARG A 47 -5.40 -16.80 15.99
C ARG A 47 -4.90 -15.72 16.96
N PRO A 48 -5.32 -15.74 18.23
CA PRO A 48 -4.85 -14.75 19.20
C PRO A 48 -3.34 -14.78 19.36
N LEU A 49 -2.73 -13.60 19.36
CA LEU A 49 -1.36 -13.42 19.83
C LEU A 49 -1.35 -13.50 21.36
N VAL A 50 -0.35 -14.17 21.92
CA VAL A 50 -0.24 -14.37 23.37
C VAL A 50 0.88 -13.47 23.91
N PHE A 51 0.54 -12.68 24.92
CA PHE A 51 1.47 -11.82 25.63
C PHE A 51 1.47 -12.18 27.11
N PRO A 52 2.59 -12.00 27.83
CA PRO A 52 2.58 -12.07 29.29
C PRO A 52 1.56 -11.11 29.88
N ASP A 53 0.72 -11.60 30.79
CA ASP A 53 -0.29 -10.78 31.49
C ASP A 53 0.38 -9.87 32.52
N ARG A 54 0.79 -8.68 32.07
CA ARG A 54 1.39 -7.64 32.90
C ARG A 54 1.23 -6.28 32.25
N ASP A 55 0.93 -5.28 33.07
CA ASP A 55 0.84 -3.90 32.66
C ASP A 55 2.08 -3.12 33.08
N ILE A 56 2.62 -2.38 32.12
CA ILE A 56 3.80 -1.54 32.27
C ILE A 56 3.38 -0.13 31.81
N PRO A 57 2.75 0.66 32.70
CA PRO A 57 2.24 1.96 32.34
C PRO A 57 3.39 2.95 32.11
N ILE A 58 3.29 3.77 31.06
CA ILE A 58 4.33 4.76 30.72
C ILE A 58 4.56 5.80 31.84
N THR A 59 3.57 6.01 32.72
CA THR A 59 3.67 6.91 33.88
C THR A 59 4.63 6.39 34.94
N ALA A 60 4.82 5.08 35.05
CA ALA A 60 5.84 4.50 35.93
C ALA A 60 7.28 4.85 35.49
N PHE A 61 7.44 5.32 34.26
CA PHE A 61 8.71 5.76 33.66
C PHE A 61 8.79 7.28 33.51
N GLY A 62 7.88 8.03 34.15
CA GLY A 62 7.93 9.48 34.21
C GLY A 62 7.21 10.21 33.08
N ALA A 63 6.46 9.51 32.22
CA ALA A 63 5.59 10.18 31.24
C ALA A 63 4.56 11.07 31.96
N LYS A 64 4.30 12.26 31.41
CA LYS A 64 3.31 13.21 31.94
C LYS A 64 2.35 13.63 30.84
N PRO A 65 1.04 13.73 31.12
CA PRO A 65 0.12 14.29 30.15
C PRO A 65 0.44 15.77 29.89
N CYS A 66 0.05 16.26 28.73
CA CYS A 66 0.23 17.64 28.31
C CYS A 66 -1.12 18.35 28.12
N ALA A 67 -1.12 19.67 28.35
CA ALA A 67 -2.21 20.52 27.90
C ALA A 67 -2.14 20.69 26.38
N LEU A 68 -3.30 20.88 25.75
CA LEU A 68 -3.41 21.16 24.33
C LEU A 68 -3.80 22.62 24.12
N VAL A 69 -3.32 23.21 23.04
CA VAL A 69 -3.67 24.56 22.59
C VAL A 69 -4.19 24.53 21.16
N PRO A 70 -5.03 25.50 20.76
CA PRO A 70 -5.46 25.64 19.37
C PRO A 70 -4.28 25.82 18.42
N ALA A 71 -4.34 25.18 17.26
CA ALA A 71 -3.42 25.35 16.15
C ALA A 71 -4.14 25.21 14.81
N THR A 72 -3.44 25.53 13.72
CA THR A 72 -3.96 25.35 12.36
C THR A 72 -3.19 24.25 11.66
N SER A 73 -3.92 23.24 11.17
CA SER A 73 -3.41 22.25 10.24
C SER A 73 -3.60 22.76 8.81
N ALA A 74 -2.54 22.78 8.01
CA ALA A 74 -2.53 23.34 6.67
C ALA A 74 -2.06 22.31 5.62
N TRP A 75 -2.81 22.21 4.53
CA TRP A 75 -2.38 21.54 3.29
C TRP A 75 -2.93 22.29 2.09
N ARG A 76 -2.05 22.91 1.28
CA ARG A 76 -2.43 23.78 0.16
C ARG A 76 -3.44 24.86 0.57
N SER A 77 -4.67 24.81 0.07
CA SER A 77 -5.77 25.71 0.45
C SER A 77 -6.59 25.21 1.64
N ARG A 78 -6.46 23.93 2.04
CA ARG A 78 -7.18 23.37 3.19
C ARG A 78 -6.57 23.89 4.47
N ARG A 79 -7.43 24.42 5.33
CA ARG A 79 -7.11 24.83 6.69
C ARG A 79 -8.12 24.17 7.61
N ARG A 80 -7.64 23.58 8.70
CA ARG A 80 -8.49 23.01 9.75
C ARG A 80 -7.99 23.49 11.11
N ASP A 81 -8.93 23.83 11.97
CA ASP A 81 -8.64 24.06 13.37
C ASP A 81 -8.37 22.71 14.03
N VAL A 82 -7.23 22.61 14.70
CA VAL A 82 -6.76 21.40 15.37
C VAL A 82 -6.23 21.76 16.75
N LEU A 83 -5.91 20.73 17.53
CA LEU A 83 -5.22 20.86 18.80
C LEU A 83 -3.79 20.35 18.66
N THR A 84 -2.86 21.04 19.32
CA THR A 84 -1.44 20.65 19.42
C THR A 84 -0.97 20.74 20.87
N PRO A 85 0.04 19.98 21.30
CA PRO A 85 0.66 20.14 22.62
C PRO A 85 1.10 21.59 22.88
N ALA A 86 0.80 22.09 24.08
CA ALA A 86 1.20 23.42 24.50
C ALA A 86 2.73 23.59 24.43
N PRO A 87 3.24 24.81 24.11
CA PRO A 87 4.67 25.09 24.20
C PRO A 87 5.25 24.67 25.56
N GLY A 88 6.38 23.96 25.55
CA GLY A 88 7.00 23.43 26.76
C GLY A 88 6.39 22.13 27.31
N ALA A 89 5.44 21.50 26.61
CA ALA A 89 4.93 20.18 26.96
C ALA A 89 6.07 19.15 27.17
N ALA A 90 5.91 18.31 28.19
CA ALA A 90 6.88 17.28 28.53
C ALA A 90 6.97 16.22 27.43
N ASP A 91 8.19 15.89 27.04
CA ASP A 91 8.46 14.81 26.08
C ASP A 91 8.31 13.44 26.75
N CYS A 92 7.39 12.63 26.23
CA CYS A 92 7.13 11.28 26.69
C CYS A 92 7.98 10.21 26.00
N TYR A 93 8.75 10.54 24.95
CA TYR A 93 9.57 9.55 24.24
C TYR A 93 10.49 8.76 25.18
N PRO A 94 11.28 9.37 26.10
CA PRO A 94 12.16 8.61 26.98
C PRO A 94 11.41 7.62 27.87
N ALA A 95 10.24 8.01 28.38
CA ALA A 95 9.40 7.17 29.23
C ALA A 95 8.78 5.99 28.45
N ILE A 96 8.28 6.24 27.24
CA ILE A 96 7.74 5.20 26.36
C ILE A 96 8.84 4.21 25.97
N ALA A 97 10.00 4.70 25.55
CA ALA A 97 11.14 3.85 25.19
C ALA A 97 11.61 2.98 26.38
N ALA A 98 11.66 3.56 27.58
CA ALA A 98 12.03 2.84 28.80
C ALA A 98 10.99 1.77 29.19
N ALA A 99 9.69 2.07 29.06
CA ALA A 99 8.61 1.11 29.31
C ALA A 99 8.67 -0.08 28.35
N ILE A 100 8.88 0.17 27.05
CA ILE A 100 9.05 -0.89 26.05
C ILE A 100 10.30 -1.72 26.33
N ALA A 101 11.42 -1.08 26.66
CA ALA A 101 12.66 -1.77 27.01
C ALA A 101 12.47 -2.66 28.25
N ALA A 102 11.76 -2.17 29.28
CA ALA A 102 11.44 -2.93 30.47
C ALA A 102 10.53 -4.13 30.16
N ALA A 103 9.51 -3.95 29.32
CA ALA A 103 8.63 -5.02 28.86
C ALA A 103 9.43 -6.10 28.13
N ALA A 104 10.23 -5.72 27.14
CA ALA A 104 11.06 -6.64 26.38
C ALA A 104 12.06 -7.40 27.27
N LYS A 105 12.74 -6.70 28.18
CA LYS A 105 13.67 -7.31 29.14
C LYS A 105 13.00 -8.33 30.05
N ALA A 106 11.73 -8.12 30.39
CA ALA A 106 10.97 -9.01 31.23
C ALA A 106 10.34 -10.20 30.45
N GLY A 107 10.63 -10.34 29.16
CA GLY A 107 10.08 -11.41 28.30
C GLY A 107 8.78 -11.06 27.61
N GLY A 108 8.37 -9.79 27.64
CA GLY A 108 7.14 -9.28 27.03
C GLY A 108 6.16 -8.71 28.05
N GLY A 109 5.07 -8.15 27.55
CA GLY A 109 3.99 -7.56 28.35
C GLY A 109 3.29 -6.41 27.65
N ARG A 110 2.27 -5.86 28.32
CA ARG A 110 1.50 -4.72 27.82
C ARG A 110 2.07 -3.40 28.31
N VAL A 111 2.61 -2.60 27.40
CA VAL A 111 2.95 -1.20 27.66
C VAL A 111 1.68 -0.38 27.54
N LEU A 112 1.20 0.12 28.68
CA LEU A 112 -0.08 0.83 28.76
C LEU A 112 0.14 2.34 28.64
N VAL A 113 -0.56 2.96 27.69
CA VAL A 113 -0.72 4.41 27.57
C VAL A 113 -2.09 4.78 28.16
N PRO A 114 -2.15 5.37 29.36
CA PRO A 114 -3.43 5.70 29.99
C PRO A 114 -4.18 6.81 29.26
N ALA A 115 -5.44 7.02 29.63
CA ALA A 115 -6.23 8.15 29.15
C ALA A 115 -5.50 9.49 29.37
N GLY A 116 -5.57 10.38 28.38
CA GLY A 116 -4.90 11.68 28.39
C GLY A 116 -4.14 11.97 27.09
N SER A 117 -3.61 13.19 27.00
CA SER A 117 -2.83 13.66 25.84
C SER A 117 -1.34 13.58 26.13
N TRP A 118 -0.58 12.85 25.31
CA TRP A 118 0.83 12.55 25.53
C TRP A 118 1.66 13.07 24.37
N TYR A 119 2.60 13.99 24.63
CA TYR A 119 3.47 14.52 23.59
C TYR A 119 4.72 13.65 23.44
N CYS A 120 5.03 13.17 22.23
CA CYS A 120 6.15 12.27 21.96
C CYS A 120 7.11 12.88 20.92
N LYS A 121 8.33 13.25 21.35
CA LYS A 121 9.41 13.76 20.49
C LYS A 121 10.37 12.65 20.07
N GLY A 122 9.83 11.66 19.38
CA GLY A 122 10.59 10.52 18.86
C GLY A 122 9.68 9.36 18.49
N PRO A 123 10.26 8.27 17.97
CA PRO A 123 9.49 7.13 17.52
C PRO A 123 9.08 6.20 18.67
N ILE A 124 7.92 5.55 18.56
CA ILE A 124 7.57 4.38 19.37
C ILE A 124 8.15 3.16 18.67
N VAL A 125 9.24 2.61 19.19
CA VAL A 125 9.92 1.44 18.60
C VAL A 125 9.44 0.15 19.26
N LEU A 126 8.61 -0.63 18.55
CA LEU A 126 8.08 -1.90 19.05
C LEU A 126 9.19 -2.96 19.13
N ARG A 127 9.04 -3.90 20.08
CA ARG A 127 9.96 -5.03 20.28
C ARG A 127 9.18 -6.32 20.45
N SER A 128 9.85 -7.45 20.18
CA SER A 128 9.24 -8.77 20.22
C SER A 128 8.58 -9.07 21.56
N ASN A 129 7.40 -9.68 21.53
CA ASN A 129 6.54 -9.97 22.69
C ASN A 129 6.03 -8.73 23.44
N VAL A 130 6.13 -7.53 22.86
CA VAL A 130 5.59 -6.30 23.45
C VAL A 130 4.28 -5.92 22.78
N HIS A 131 3.31 -5.60 23.61
CA HIS A 131 1.99 -5.12 23.25
C HIS A 131 1.85 -3.66 23.71
N VAL A 132 1.88 -2.69 22.80
CA VAL A 132 1.56 -1.29 23.14
C VAL A 132 0.05 -1.12 23.06
N HIS A 133 -0.56 -0.67 24.15
CA HIS A 133 -2.01 -0.49 24.26
C HIS A 133 -2.36 0.93 24.69
N LEU A 134 -3.17 1.60 23.88
CA LEU A 134 -3.76 2.89 24.19
C LEU A 134 -5.11 2.64 24.88
N ALA A 135 -5.26 3.14 26.11
CA ALA A 135 -6.55 3.12 26.79
C ALA A 135 -7.58 4.00 26.05
N ALA A 136 -8.86 3.89 26.43
CA ALA A 136 -9.88 4.79 25.94
C ALA A 136 -9.50 6.24 26.31
N ASN A 137 -9.66 7.16 25.37
CA ASN A 137 -9.26 8.57 25.44
C ASN A 137 -7.74 8.81 25.61
N ALA A 138 -6.90 7.82 25.34
CA ALA A 138 -5.46 8.02 25.23
C ALA A 138 -5.11 8.57 23.84
N GLN A 139 -4.44 9.72 23.79
CA GLN A 139 -4.04 10.36 22.54
C GLN A 139 -2.54 10.65 22.56
N ILE A 140 -1.80 10.08 21.62
CA ILE A 140 -0.38 10.38 21.43
C ILE A 140 -0.27 11.42 20.32
N TYR A 141 0.28 12.58 20.67
CA TYR A 141 0.64 13.63 19.74
C TYR A 141 2.12 13.48 19.41
N PHE A 142 2.42 13.04 18.21
CA PHE A 142 3.78 12.92 17.72
C PHE A 142 4.32 14.30 17.34
N SER A 143 5.59 14.57 17.65
CA SER A 143 6.24 15.81 17.23
C SER A 143 6.21 15.99 15.73
N ALA A 144 5.94 17.21 15.27
CA ALA A 144 6.04 17.57 13.86
C ALA A 144 7.45 18.09 13.48
N ASP A 145 8.39 18.10 14.43
CA ASP A 145 9.79 18.46 14.17
C ASP A 145 10.56 17.27 13.55
N PRO A 146 11.05 17.36 12.31
CA PRO A 146 11.83 16.31 11.68
C PRO A 146 13.08 15.89 12.45
N ALA A 147 13.69 16.81 13.20
CA ALA A 147 14.88 16.50 13.98
C ALA A 147 14.61 15.45 15.05
N ASP A 148 13.38 15.37 15.57
CA ASP A 148 13.01 14.34 16.57
C ASP A 148 13.08 12.91 16.03
N TYR A 149 13.00 12.74 14.70
CA TYR A 149 13.06 11.43 14.02
C TYR A 149 14.44 11.11 13.42
N ALA A 150 15.41 12.00 13.59
CA ALA A 150 16.82 11.80 13.22
C ALA A 150 17.75 11.77 14.45
N LYS A 151 17.21 11.61 15.66
CA LYS A 151 17.99 11.56 16.92
C LYS A 151 18.29 10.14 17.39
N TYR A 152 17.36 9.22 17.19
CA TYR A 152 17.34 7.94 17.90
C TYR A 152 17.52 6.72 17.01
N GLY A 153 17.69 6.90 15.69
CA GLY A 153 17.95 5.80 14.79
C GLY A 153 19.23 5.03 15.13
N ASP A 154 19.31 3.78 14.68
CA ASP A 154 20.44 2.90 15.02
C ASP A 154 21.70 3.22 14.18
N ILE A 155 21.57 3.93 13.07
CA ILE A 155 22.66 4.19 12.12
C ILE A 155 23.06 5.66 12.16
N ASP A 156 24.29 5.94 12.60
CA ASP A 156 24.86 7.29 12.55
C ASP A 156 25.26 7.65 11.11
N CYS A 157 24.59 8.64 10.53
CA CYS A 157 24.84 9.15 9.18
C CYS A 157 25.48 10.55 9.20
N GLY A 158 26.11 10.95 10.32
CA GLY A 158 26.79 12.23 10.46
C GLY A 158 25.81 13.41 10.35
N PRO A 159 26.04 14.40 9.46
CA PRO A 159 25.16 15.57 9.33
C PRO A 159 23.70 15.25 9.00
N ALA A 160 23.42 14.09 8.40
CA ALA A 160 22.06 13.65 8.12
C ALA A 160 21.28 13.17 9.36
N GLY A 161 21.98 12.97 10.49
CA GLY A 161 21.43 12.49 11.76
C GLY A 161 21.57 10.98 11.97
N ARG A 162 20.97 10.48 13.06
CA ARG A 162 20.87 9.06 13.38
C ARG A 162 19.56 8.50 12.82
N LEU A 163 19.70 7.70 11.76
CA LEU A 163 18.62 7.24 10.89
C LEU A 163 18.31 5.76 11.08
N VAL A 164 17.20 5.30 10.49
CA VAL A 164 16.82 3.89 10.44
C VAL A 164 16.78 3.40 8.99
N LEU A 165 16.83 2.07 8.81
CA LEU A 165 16.42 1.47 7.55
C LEU A 165 14.91 1.63 7.40
N SER A 166 14.49 2.27 6.32
CA SER A 166 13.08 2.52 5.98
C SER A 166 12.88 2.25 4.49
N ARG A 167 11.65 2.45 3.99
CA ARG A 167 11.33 2.30 2.58
C ARG A 167 10.39 3.43 2.13
N TRP A 168 10.77 4.12 1.06
CA TRP A 168 10.02 5.27 0.54
C TRP A 168 9.55 4.98 -0.89
N GLN A 169 8.23 4.93 -1.10
CA GLN A 169 7.59 4.58 -2.39
C GLN A 169 8.21 3.34 -3.06
N GLY A 170 8.45 2.29 -2.25
CA GLY A 170 8.94 0.99 -2.71
C GLY A 170 10.44 0.88 -2.93
N ASN A 171 11.24 1.86 -2.50
CA ASN A 171 12.70 1.82 -2.53
C ASN A 171 13.32 1.95 -1.14
N ASP A 172 14.34 1.15 -0.84
CA ASP A 172 15.01 1.15 0.46
C ASP A 172 16.00 2.30 0.58
N LEU A 173 16.08 2.87 1.78
CA LEU A 173 16.93 4.00 2.12
C LEU A 173 17.23 4.08 3.63
N LEU A 174 18.18 4.94 3.99
CA LEU A 174 18.34 5.43 5.35
C LEU A 174 17.67 6.79 5.48
N ASN A 175 16.68 6.91 6.38
CA ASN A 175 15.87 8.13 6.52
C ASN A 175 15.39 8.35 7.96
N TYR A 176 14.65 9.44 8.17
CA TYR A 176 13.90 9.70 9.41
C TYR A 176 13.15 8.45 9.86
N SER A 177 13.14 8.21 11.17
CA SER A 177 12.32 7.14 11.75
C SER A 177 10.83 7.37 11.47
N PRO A 178 10.08 6.33 11.09
CA PRO A 178 8.64 6.27 11.23
C PRO A 178 8.20 6.57 12.66
N LEU A 179 7.00 7.13 12.83
CA LEU A 179 6.49 7.57 14.13
C LEU A 179 6.24 6.38 15.07
N VAL A 180 5.79 5.26 14.51
CA VAL A 180 5.84 3.94 15.14
C VAL A 180 6.66 3.02 14.22
N TYR A 181 7.65 2.35 14.79
CA TYR A 181 8.62 1.57 14.02
C TYR A 181 8.84 0.17 14.61
N ALA A 182 9.08 -0.82 13.75
CA ALA A 182 9.63 -2.11 14.15
C ALA A 182 10.51 -2.68 13.04
N PHE A 183 11.63 -3.29 13.42
CA PHE A 183 12.53 -3.98 12.50
C PHE A 183 12.84 -5.38 13.00
N ASN A 184 12.51 -6.40 12.21
CA ASN A 184 12.73 -7.82 12.51
C ASN A 184 12.22 -8.25 13.90
N GLN A 185 10.99 -7.89 14.24
CA GLN A 185 10.35 -8.26 15.51
C GLN A 185 9.27 -9.32 15.29
N THR A 186 9.01 -10.15 16.31
CA THR A 186 7.99 -11.20 16.27
C THR A 186 7.01 -11.06 17.43
N ASN A 187 5.74 -11.42 17.23
CA ASN A 187 4.70 -11.36 18.24
C ASN A 187 4.58 -9.93 18.82
N ILE A 188 4.19 -8.98 17.97
CA ILE A 188 4.06 -7.56 18.33
C ILE A 188 2.61 -7.09 18.17
N ALA A 189 2.18 -6.20 19.06
CA ALA A 189 0.85 -5.60 18.97
C ALA A 189 0.87 -4.10 19.23
N LEU A 190 0.09 -3.37 18.43
CA LEU A 190 -0.31 -1.99 18.68
C LEU A 190 -1.84 -1.96 18.68
N THR A 191 -2.43 -1.55 19.80
CA THR A 191 -3.88 -1.62 19.97
C THR A 191 -4.45 -0.40 20.68
N GLY A 192 -5.72 -0.12 20.45
CA GLY A 192 -6.53 0.82 21.22
C GLY A 192 -7.69 0.13 21.92
N ALA A 193 -8.27 0.83 22.90
CA ALA A 193 -9.49 0.39 23.56
C ALA A 193 -10.73 0.65 22.68
N ASP A 194 -10.71 1.72 21.88
CA ASP A 194 -11.73 2.09 20.89
C ASP A 194 -11.24 3.25 19.99
N TRP A 195 -12.14 3.85 19.21
CA TRP A 195 -11.85 4.96 18.31
C TRP A 195 -11.33 6.23 19.01
N THR A 196 -11.47 6.37 20.34
CA THR A 196 -10.91 7.48 21.12
C THR A 196 -9.43 7.27 21.49
N SER A 197 -8.88 6.09 21.20
CA SER A 197 -7.44 5.80 21.26
C SER A 197 -6.76 6.30 19.99
N VAL A 198 -6.11 7.47 20.06
CA VAL A 198 -5.63 8.20 18.87
C VAL A 198 -4.11 8.26 18.79
N LEU A 199 -3.59 7.97 17.60
CA LEU A 199 -2.23 8.31 17.18
C LEU A 199 -2.30 9.51 16.22
N ASN A 200 -1.80 10.66 16.66
CA ASN A 200 -1.87 11.92 15.92
C ASN A 200 -0.49 12.34 15.40
N GLY A 201 -0.31 12.32 14.08
CA GLY A 201 0.97 12.65 13.42
C GLY A 201 1.27 14.16 13.29
N GLN A 202 0.30 15.03 13.58
CA GLN A 202 0.41 16.49 13.50
C GLN A 202 0.94 17.03 12.16
N ALA A 203 0.76 16.30 11.06
CA ALA A 203 1.54 16.53 9.84
C ALA A 203 1.25 17.83 9.07
N GLY A 204 0.11 18.46 9.33
CA GLY A 204 -0.22 19.78 8.81
C GLY A 204 0.13 20.94 9.75
N VAL A 205 0.65 20.67 10.96
CA VAL A 205 0.95 21.69 11.97
C VAL A 205 2.39 22.19 11.79
N ASP A 206 2.56 23.51 11.70
CA ASP A 206 3.88 24.12 11.73
C ASP A 206 4.33 24.32 13.18
N VAL A 207 5.48 23.72 13.52
CA VAL A 207 6.09 23.80 14.86
C VAL A 207 7.24 24.81 14.92
N GLY A 208 7.45 25.60 13.86
CA GLY A 208 8.50 26.62 13.82
C GLY A 208 9.91 26.06 13.66
N ALA A 209 10.06 24.81 13.22
CA ALA A 209 11.35 24.15 13.00
C ALA A 209 12.11 24.61 11.73
N GLY A 210 11.56 25.60 10.99
CA GLY A 210 12.18 26.17 9.79
C GLY A 210 12.00 25.37 8.50
N THR A 211 11.56 24.11 8.59
CA THR A 211 11.26 23.23 7.44
C THR A 211 9.78 23.23 7.03
N GLY A 212 8.92 23.91 7.79
CA GLY A 212 7.47 23.89 7.63
C GLY A 212 6.84 22.54 8.02
N PRO A 213 5.50 22.42 7.95
CA PRO A 213 4.80 21.18 8.26
C PRO A 213 5.19 20.06 7.30
N TRP A 214 5.10 18.81 7.73
CA TRP A 214 5.41 17.65 6.90
C TRP A 214 4.72 17.73 5.53
N TRP A 215 3.41 18.02 5.49
CA TRP A 215 2.66 18.06 4.23
C TRP A 215 3.16 19.11 3.23
N ASP A 216 3.78 20.20 3.67
CA ASP A 216 4.34 21.23 2.78
C ASP A 216 5.58 20.73 2.00
N TRP A 217 6.19 19.61 2.40
CA TRP A 217 7.39 19.08 1.75
C TRP A 217 7.17 18.62 0.31
N VAL A 218 5.92 18.34 -0.06
CA VAL A 218 5.54 17.98 -1.43
C VAL A 218 4.79 19.11 -2.16
N ASP A 219 4.58 20.25 -1.51
CA ASP A 219 3.93 21.39 -2.14
C ASP A 219 4.91 22.14 -3.05
N ARG A 220 4.46 22.54 -4.24
CA ARG A 220 5.32 23.26 -5.20
C ARG A 220 5.26 24.75 -4.89
N LYS A 221 6.14 25.22 -3.99
CA LYS A 221 6.29 26.66 -3.67
C LYS A 221 7.64 27.16 -4.15
N GLU A 222 7.65 28.31 -4.82
CA GLU A 222 8.90 28.94 -5.30
C GLU A 222 9.81 29.32 -4.11
N GLY A 223 11.14 29.22 -4.32
CA GLY A 223 12.14 29.67 -3.35
C GLY A 223 12.40 28.74 -2.16
N ARG A 224 11.78 27.56 -2.08
CA ARG A 224 12.06 26.55 -1.04
C ARG A 224 12.64 25.28 -1.66
N VAL A 225 13.68 24.72 -1.04
CA VAL A 225 14.15 23.38 -1.38
C VAL A 225 13.22 22.38 -0.70
N ASN A 226 12.57 21.50 -1.45
CA ASN A 226 11.74 20.41 -0.92
C ASN A 226 11.67 19.22 -1.89
N ALA A 227 10.78 18.25 -1.64
CA ALA A 227 10.61 17.07 -2.48
C ALA A 227 10.21 17.40 -3.93
N ALA A 228 9.69 18.60 -4.16
CA ALA A 228 9.28 19.10 -5.45
C ALA A 228 10.37 19.90 -6.18
N THR A 229 11.58 20.04 -5.64
CA THR A 229 12.69 20.78 -6.29
C THR A 229 13.92 19.91 -6.47
N VAL A 230 14.93 20.45 -7.16
CA VAL A 230 16.30 19.91 -7.11
C VAL A 230 16.82 20.01 -5.68
N ASN A 231 17.54 19.00 -5.20
CA ASN A 231 18.25 19.06 -3.92
C ASN A 231 19.77 19.09 -4.16
N PRO A 232 20.50 20.15 -3.77
CA PRO A 232 21.94 20.26 -3.99
C PRO A 232 22.77 19.22 -3.21
N LEU A 233 22.19 18.56 -2.21
CA LEU A 233 22.85 17.46 -1.47
C LEU A 233 22.94 16.17 -2.29
N ASN A 234 22.09 16.01 -3.32
CA ASN A 234 22.11 14.83 -4.17
C ASN A 234 23.27 14.91 -5.17
N ALA A 235 24.28 14.06 -4.94
CA ALA A 235 25.46 13.97 -5.79
C ALA A 235 25.12 13.48 -7.21
N PRO A 236 25.93 13.84 -8.23
CA PRO A 236 25.79 13.27 -9.57
C PRO A 236 25.96 11.75 -9.59
N LEU A 237 25.27 11.06 -10.50
CA LEU A 237 25.33 9.60 -10.62
C LEU A 237 26.74 9.08 -10.93
N GLU A 238 27.56 9.86 -11.65
CA GLU A 238 28.99 9.61 -11.89
C GLU A 238 29.74 9.24 -10.61
N LYS A 239 29.43 9.97 -9.53
CA LYS A 239 30.14 9.87 -8.25
C LYS A 239 29.62 8.72 -7.40
N VAL A 240 28.30 8.50 -7.41
CA VAL A 240 27.67 7.49 -6.54
C VAL A 240 27.62 6.09 -7.17
N ALA A 241 27.57 6.02 -8.51
CA ALA A 241 27.52 4.80 -9.30
C ALA A 241 28.59 4.80 -10.44
N PRO A 242 29.89 4.87 -10.10
CA PRO A 242 30.98 4.95 -11.09
C PRO A 242 31.12 3.70 -11.98
N TRP A 243 30.47 2.59 -11.60
CA TRP A 243 30.46 1.34 -12.38
C TRP A 243 29.51 1.37 -13.59
N LEU A 244 28.60 2.36 -13.68
CA LEU A 244 27.72 2.49 -14.85
C LEU A 244 28.48 3.10 -16.03
N THR A 245 28.25 2.53 -17.23
CA THR A 245 28.66 3.17 -18.48
C THR A 245 27.92 4.50 -18.69
N ALA A 246 28.42 5.34 -19.60
CA ALA A 246 27.77 6.62 -19.91
C ALA A 246 26.30 6.43 -20.34
N ASP A 247 26.03 5.45 -21.22
CA ASP A 247 24.68 5.17 -21.71
C ASP A 247 23.75 4.64 -20.61
N GLN A 248 24.24 3.72 -19.76
CA GLN A 248 23.47 3.22 -18.61
C GLN A 248 23.11 4.35 -17.66
N ARG A 249 24.06 5.26 -17.40
CA ARG A 249 23.83 6.40 -16.53
C ARG A 249 22.82 7.39 -17.11
N ALA A 250 22.93 7.71 -18.41
CA ALA A 250 21.98 8.56 -19.10
C ALA A 250 20.56 7.99 -19.07
N LEU A 251 20.41 6.66 -19.23
CA LEU A 251 19.12 5.98 -19.11
C LEU A 251 18.53 6.07 -17.69
N VAL A 252 19.34 5.84 -16.66
CA VAL A 252 18.89 5.90 -15.25
C VAL A 252 18.53 7.33 -14.84
N GLN A 253 19.32 8.31 -15.26
CA GLN A 253 19.08 9.73 -14.97
C GLN A 253 17.81 10.24 -15.65
N GLY A 254 17.58 9.81 -16.90
CA GLY A 254 16.50 10.32 -17.73
C GLY A 254 16.66 11.81 -18.08
N THR A 255 15.59 12.39 -18.61
CA THR A 255 15.58 13.77 -19.13
C THR A 255 14.78 14.75 -18.28
N HIS A 256 14.25 14.31 -17.14
CA HIS A 256 13.42 15.15 -16.30
C HIS A 256 14.28 16.28 -15.68
N PRO A 257 13.85 17.57 -15.74
CA PRO A 257 14.69 18.70 -15.34
C PRO A 257 15.03 18.72 -13.83
N ARG A 258 14.24 18.01 -13.02
CA ARG A 258 14.46 17.84 -11.57
C ARG A 258 14.81 16.39 -11.21
N TRP A 259 15.56 15.68 -12.06
CA TRP A 259 15.89 14.27 -11.84
C TRP A 259 16.59 14.03 -10.49
N ASN A 260 17.36 15.00 -9.99
CA ASN A 260 18.07 14.96 -8.71
C ASN A 260 17.29 15.57 -7.54
N GLY A 261 15.97 15.75 -7.65
CA GLY A 261 15.11 15.94 -6.49
C GLY A 261 14.91 14.62 -5.73
N ASP A 262 14.77 14.65 -4.41
CA ASP A 262 14.80 13.44 -3.57
C ASP A 262 13.85 12.31 -4.05
N PRO A 263 12.58 12.58 -4.43
CA PRO A 263 11.66 11.53 -4.91
C PRO A 263 12.04 10.85 -6.23
N ARG A 264 12.93 11.45 -7.03
CA ARG A 264 13.45 10.87 -8.28
C ARG A 264 14.85 10.31 -8.12
N TYR A 265 15.64 10.93 -7.25
CA TYR A 265 17.00 10.50 -6.97
C TYR A 265 17.02 9.11 -6.31
N LEU A 266 16.17 8.85 -5.30
CA LEU A 266 16.12 7.54 -4.65
C LEU A 266 15.82 6.37 -5.62
N PRO A 267 14.76 6.43 -6.46
CA PRO A 267 14.54 5.46 -7.53
C PRO A 267 15.75 5.27 -8.46
N ALA A 268 16.43 6.36 -8.83
CA ALA A 268 17.63 6.29 -9.67
C ALA A 268 18.79 5.56 -8.96
N LEU A 269 18.98 5.76 -7.65
CA LEU A 269 19.95 5.00 -6.86
C LEU A 269 19.64 3.50 -6.84
N SER A 270 18.35 3.14 -6.74
CA SER A 270 17.92 1.73 -6.85
C SER A 270 18.23 1.15 -8.22
N GLU A 271 17.85 1.82 -9.32
CA GLU A 271 18.15 1.38 -10.68
C GLU A 271 19.66 1.26 -10.94
N ALA A 272 20.46 2.18 -10.40
CA ALA A 272 21.91 2.16 -10.50
C ALA A 272 22.57 1.02 -9.70
N GLY A 273 21.83 0.37 -8.79
CA GLY A 273 22.37 -0.67 -7.90
C GLY A 273 23.22 -0.11 -6.77
N VAL A 274 23.00 1.14 -6.35
CA VAL A 274 23.70 1.73 -5.21
C VAL A 274 23.28 0.98 -3.94
N PRO A 275 24.21 0.50 -3.09
CA PRO A 275 23.87 -0.18 -1.85
C PRO A 275 23.04 0.71 -0.90
N VAL A 276 22.08 0.13 -0.18
CA VAL A 276 21.17 0.85 0.74
C VAL A 276 21.94 1.67 1.78
N ALA A 277 23.04 1.13 2.31
CA ALA A 277 23.91 1.84 3.27
C ALA A 277 24.50 3.16 2.74
N ARG A 278 24.44 3.41 1.42
CA ARG A 278 24.89 4.64 0.76
C ARG A 278 23.73 5.53 0.28
N ARG A 279 22.48 5.15 0.56
CA ARG A 279 21.26 5.90 0.20
C ARG A 279 20.78 6.69 1.42
N VAL A 280 21.56 7.69 1.81
CA VAL A 280 21.34 8.50 3.02
C VAL A 280 20.54 9.75 2.66
N PHE A 281 19.42 9.97 3.35
CA PHE A 281 18.57 11.16 3.20
C PHE A 281 18.49 11.91 4.53
N GLY A 282 17.41 11.80 5.32
CA GLY A 282 17.34 12.43 6.65
C GLY A 282 17.45 13.95 6.61
N ILE A 283 18.18 14.54 7.56
CA ILE A 283 18.33 16.00 7.71
C ILE A 283 18.88 16.63 6.43
N GLY A 284 18.21 17.67 5.93
CA GLY A 284 18.53 18.34 4.66
C GLY A 284 17.82 17.73 3.42
N HIS A 285 17.16 16.58 3.59
CA HIS A 285 16.33 15.95 2.58
C HIS A 285 14.85 15.93 2.99
N TYR A 286 13.97 15.74 2.00
CA TYR A 286 12.54 16.01 2.12
C TYR A 286 11.67 14.77 1.81
N LEU A 287 12.15 13.59 2.20
CA LEU A 287 11.38 12.34 2.15
C LEU A 287 10.69 12.12 3.50
N ARG A 288 9.37 12.32 3.54
CA ARG A 288 8.56 12.18 4.77
C ARG A 288 8.56 10.72 5.27
N PRO A 289 8.62 10.49 6.59
CA PRO A 289 8.49 9.15 7.16
C PRO A 289 7.02 8.68 7.18
N CYS A 290 6.81 7.37 7.18
CA CYS A 290 5.49 6.76 7.43
C CYS A 290 5.02 7.02 8.88
N MET A 291 3.71 6.95 9.12
CA MET A 291 3.18 6.99 10.47
C MET A 291 3.53 5.70 11.22
N ILE A 292 3.21 4.53 10.65
CA ILE A 292 3.55 3.22 11.20
C ILE A 292 4.29 2.43 10.13
N GLU A 293 5.53 2.01 10.37
CA GLU A 293 6.30 1.13 9.46
C GLU A 293 6.84 -0.08 10.22
N LEU A 294 6.56 -1.27 9.71
CA LEU A 294 7.00 -2.54 10.31
C LEU A 294 7.75 -3.32 9.24
N ILE A 295 9.05 -3.55 9.42
CA ILE A 295 9.88 -4.21 8.41
C ILE A 295 10.32 -5.58 8.92
N GLY A 296 10.05 -6.63 8.15
CA GLY A 296 10.48 -8.00 8.43
C GLY A 296 9.86 -8.61 9.69
N CYS A 297 8.68 -8.14 10.10
CA CYS A 297 8.04 -8.60 11.34
C CYS A 297 7.10 -9.80 11.11
N SER A 298 6.91 -10.64 12.14
CA SER A 298 5.92 -11.73 12.10
C SER A 298 4.95 -11.68 13.26
N ASP A 299 3.75 -12.21 13.06
CA ASP A 299 2.73 -12.34 14.10
C ASP A 299 2.39 -10.96 14.68
N VAL A 300 1.72 -10.17 13.83
CA VAL A 300 1.50 -8.74 14.04
C VAL A 300 0.02 -8.45 14.20
N LEU A 301 -0.34 -7.76 15.29
CA LEU A 301 -1.69 -7.28 15.54
C LEU A 301 -1.74 -5.75 15.59
N LEU A 302 -2.54 -5.16 14.70
CA LEU A 302 -2.91 -3.75 14.70
C LEU A 302 -4.42 -3.67 14.95
N ASP A 303 -4.87 -3.15 16.08
CA ASP A 303 -6.28 -3.31 16.47
C ASP A 303 -6.92 -2.10 17.15
N ASN A 304 -8.10 -1.68 16.67
CA ASN A 304 -9.06 -0.90 17.44
C ASN A 304 -8.55 0.46 17.96
N TYR A 305 -7.80 1.18 17.13
CA TYR A 305 -7.34 2.56 17.38
C TYR A 305 -7.64 3.45 16.17
N GLN A 306 -7.40 4.76 16.31
CA GLN A 306 -7.51 5.73 15.25
C GLN A 306 -6.15 6.35 14.89
N VAL A 307 -5.90 6.57 13.60
CA VAL A 307 -4.78 7.36 13.08
C VAL A 307 -5.30 8.66 12.49
N VAL A 308 -4.67 9.78 12.85
CA VAL A 308 -4.96 11.08 12.25
C VAL A 308 -3.69 11.83 11.86
N ASP A 309 -3.82 12.68 10.86
CA ASP A 309 -2.79 13.65 10.44
C ASP A 309 -1.41 13.03 10.22
N ALA A 310 -1.36 11.91 9.50
CA ALA A 310 -0.15 11.16 9.21
C ALA A 310 0.81 11.95 8.28
N PRO A 311 2.14 11.91 8.52
CA PRO A 311 3.10 12.59 7.65
C PRO A 311 3.10 12.07 6.21
N PHE A 312 2.94 10.76 6.03
CA PHE A 312 2.95 10.04 4.74
C PHE A 312 1.96 8.86 4.82
N TRP A 313 2.34 7.65 4.36
CA TRP A 313 1.52 6.44 4.50
C TRP A 313 1.19 6.14 5.96
N GLN A 314 -0.06 5.77 6.24
CA GLN A 314 -0.54 5.56 7.61
C GLN A 314 -0.02 4.24 8.20
N HIS A 315 -0.01 3.17 7.40
CA HIS A 315 0.43 1.85 7.83
C HIS A 315 1.21 1.17 6.72
N HIS A 316 2.49 0.91 6.93
CA HIS A 316 3.40 0.37 5.93
C HIS A 316 4.15 -0.85 6.47
N PRO A 317 3.49 -2.02 6.53
CA PRO A 317 4.18 -3.26 6.79
C PRO A 317 4.95 -3.70 5.54
N VAL A 318 6.25 -3.93 5.68
CA VAL A 318 7.17 -4.40 4.65
C VAL A 318 7.67 -5.78 5.04
N ALA A 319 7.60 -6.75 4.13
CA ALA A 319 8.09 -8.12 4.35
C ALA A 319 7.51 -8.80 5.62
N CYS A 320 6.30 -8.41 6.03
CA CYS A 320 5.66 -8.94 7.23
C CYS A 320 4.88 -10.23 6.96
N ARG A 321 4.71 -11.05 8.00
CA ARG A 321 3.99 -12.33 7.92
C ARG A 321 2.99 -12.49 9.06
N ASN A 322 1.86 -13.16 8.80
CA ASN A 322 0.79 -13.35 9.80
C ASN A 322 0.35 -12.01 10.40
N LEU A 323 -0.12 -11.12 9.53
CA LEU A 323 -0.48 -9.75 9.88
C LEU A 323 -1.98 -9.61 9.93
N ARG A 324 -2.50 -9.08 11.04
CA ARG A 324 -3.89 -8.67 11.18
C ARG A 324 -3.97 -7.18 11.49
N ILE A 325 -4.73 -6.46 10.67
CA ILE A 325 -5.21 -5.12 10.99
C ILE A 325 -6.73 -5.17 11.09
N SER A 326 -7.29 -4.73 12.22
CA SER A 326 -8.72 -4.85 12.46
C SER A 326 -9.29 -3.71 13.30
N ARG A 327 -10.50 -3.27 12.97
CA ARG A 327 -11.20 -2.18 13.68
C ARG A 327 -10.40 -0.88 13.78
N VAL A 328 -9.46 -0.65 12.87
CA VAL A 328 -8.69 0.60 12.83
C VAL A 328 -9.46 1.64 12.03
N ASN A 329 -9.52 2.86 12.56
CA ASN A 329 -10.05 4.02 11.87
C ASN A 329 -8.91 4.86 11.28
N MET A 330 -8.84 4.99 9.97
CA MET A 330 -7.84 5.79 9.26
C MET A 330 -8.46 7.11 8.81
N GLU A 331 -8.08 8.22 9.44
CA GLU A 331 -8.67 9.55 9.21
C GLU A 331 -7.58 10.58 8.91
N SER A 332 -7.09 10.58 7.67
CA SER A 332 -5.99 11.48 7.26
C SER A 332 -6.06 11.82 5.79
N LEU A 333 -6.34 13.10 5.49
CA LEU A 333 -6.59 13.62 4.13
C LEU A 333 -5.43 14.42 3.53
N GLY A 334 -4.23 14.27 4.09
CA GLY A 334 -3.00 14.86 3.58
C GLY A 334 -2.48 14.18 2.31
N PRO A 335 -1.43 14.73 1.69
CA PRO A 335 -0.85 14.19 0.48
C PRO A 335 -0.15 12.84 0.75
N ASN A 336 -0.43 11.85 -0.10
CA ASN A 336 0.09 10.48 0.04
C ASN A 336 -0.26 9.87 1.41
N ASN A 337 -1.45 10.16 1.92
CA ASN A 337 -1.98 9.50 3.10
C ASN A 337 -2.78 8.27 2.69
N ASP A 338 -2.08 7.31 2.10
CA ASP A 338 -2.57 5.95 1.90
C ASP A 338 -2.92 5.35 3.28
N GLY A 339 -3.98 4.54 3.34
CA GLY A 339 -4.49 4.00 4.62
C GLY A 339 -3.72 2.77 5.09
N PHE A 340 -3.50 1.80 4.20
CA PHE A 340 -2.79 0.56 4.50
C PHE A 340 -2.02 0.03 3.28
N ASP A 341 -0.71 -0.14 3.44
CA ASP A 341 0.25 -0.39 2.37
C ASP A 341 1.04 -1.68 2.61
N PRO A 342 0.42 -2.88 2.55
CA PRO A 342 1.16 -4.12 2.72
C PRO A 342 2.12 -4.32 1.54
N GLU A 343 3.41 -4.26 1.82
CA GLU A 343 4.48 -4.35 0.85
C GLU A 343 5.31 -5.62 1.05
N SER A 344 5.40 -6.46 0.02
CA SER A 344 6.02 -7.79 0.08
C SER A 344 5.59 -8.66 1.27
N CYS A 345 4.33 -8.51 1.73
CA CYS A 345 3.79 -9.23 2.89
C CYS A 345 3.18 -10.58 2.51
N ASP A 346 3.08 -11.50 3.46
CA ASP A 346 2.46 -12.81 3.25
C ASP A 346 1.50 -13.17 4.38
N THR A 347 0.27 -13.56 4.03
CA THR A 347 -0.79 -13.91 4.98
C THR A 347 -1.21 -12.69 5.79
N VAL A 348 -2.07 -11.88 5.17
CA VAL A 348 -2.55 -10.59 5.69
C VAL A 348 -4.07 -10.61 5.77
N LEU A 349 -4.62 -10.12 6.89
CA LEU A 349 -6.04 -9.91 7.10
C LEU A 349 -6.31 -8.44 7.43
N VAL A 350 -7.18 -7.81 6.63
CA VAL A 350 -7.80 -6.51 6.90
C VAL A 350 -9.27 -6.77 7.22
N ASP A 351 -9.71 -6.44 8.44
CA ASP A 351 -11.04 -6.82 8.93
C ASP A 351 -11.72 -5.68 9.70
N ARG A 352 -12.87 -5.20 9.22
CA ARG A 352 -13.68 -4.17 9.89
C ARG A 352 -12.97 -2.82 10.08
N CYS A 353 -12.15 -2.42 9.11
CA CYS A 353 -11.50 -1.11 9.12
C CYS A 353 -12.35 -0.05 8.41
N THR A 354 -12.16 1.21 8.77
CA THR A 354 -12.77 2.36 8.10
C THR A 354 -11.68 3.27 7.53
N PHE A 355 -11.83 3.64 6.26
CA PHE A 355 -10.83 4.41 5.52
C PHE A 355 -11.38 5.74 5.03
N ASN A 356 -10.81 6.82 5.57
CA ASN A 356 -10.97 8.21 5.13
C ASN A 356 -9.56 8.75 4.81
N THR A 357 -9.12 8.50 3.58
CA THR A 357 -7.73 8.70 3.15
C THR A 357 -7.59 9.81 2.11
N GLY A 358 -6.44 10.48 2.13
CA GLY A 358 -6.07 11.50 1.14
C GLY A 358 -5.49 10.93 -0.16
N ASP A 359 -5.15 9.64 -0.15
CA ASP A 359 -4.72 8.86 -1.32
C ASP A 359 -5.43 7.49 -1.30
N ASP A 360 -4.86 6.40 -1.81
CA ASP A 360 -5.50 5.08 -1.80
C ASP A 360 -5.93 4.60 -0.39
N CYS A 361 -7.13 4.02 -0.23
CA CYS A 361 -7.57 3.45 1.05
C CYS A 361 -6.65 2.28 1.45
N ILE A 362 -6.45 1.35 0.51
CA ILE A 362 -5.49 0.27 0.61
C ILE A 362 -4.67 0.25 -0.68
N ALA A 363 -3.34 0.20 -0.57
CA ALA A 363 -2.44 0.03 -1.69
C ALA A 363 -1.48 -1.15 -1.45
N ILE A 364 -1.81 -2.31 -2.01
CA ILE A 364 -0.96 -3.50 -1.94
C ILE A 364 0.26 -3.31 -2.86
N LYS A 365 1.47 -3.53 -2.34
CA LYS A 365 2.74 -3.23 -3.01
C LYS A 365 3.72 -4.38 -2.87
N SER A 366 4.85 -4.32 -3.56
CA SER A 366 5.94 -5.31 -3.51
C SER A 366 7.23 -4.76 -4.13
N GLY A 367 7.59 -3.51 -3.81
CA GLY A 367 8.80 -2.87 -4.31
C GLY A 367 8.71 -2.25 -5.70
N LYS A 368 9.71 -1.41 -5.97
CA LYS A 368 9.85 -0.66 -7.21
C LYS A 368 11.30 -0.75 -7.72
N ASN A 369 11.50 -0.58 -9.03
CA ASN A 369 12.82 -0.62 -9.65
C ASN A 369 13.51 -1.96 -9.39
N ARG A 370 14.74 -1.93 -8.86
CA ARG A 370 15.52 -3.13 -8.53
C ARG A 370 15.34 -3.61 -7.09
N ASP A 371 14.72 -2.82 -6.22
CA ASP A 371 14.52 -3.17 -4.82
C ASP A 371 13.34 -4.14 -4.66
N THR A 372 13.57 -5.39 -5.08
CA THR A 372 12.55 -6.46 -5.14
C THR A 372 12.89 -7.67 -4.27
N GLN A 373 13.91 -7.54 -3.41
CA GLN A 373 14.51 -8.63 -2.65
C GLN A 373 13.57 -9.33 -1.68
N TYR A 374 12.49 -8.67 -1.25
CA TYR A 374 11.49 -9.26 -0.35
C TYR A 374 10.43 -10.10 -1.09
N GLY A 375 10.42 -10.06 -2.43
CA GLY A 375 9.51 -10.82 -3.27
C GLY A 375 8.07 -10.30 -3.28
N ALA A 376 7.14 -11.14 -3.72
CA ALA A 376 5.76 -10.77 -3.93
C ALA A 376 4.95 -10.59 -2.63
N THR A 377 4.02 -9.63 -2.62
CA THR A 377 2.92 -9.67 -1.65
C THR A 377 1.93 -10.75 -2.04
N ARG A 378 1.53 -11.59 -1.07
CA ARG A 378 0.61 -12.69 -1.33
C ARG A 378 -0.30 -13.04 -0.17
N ASN A 379 -1.39 -13.74 -0.49
CA ASN A 379 -2.33 -14.26 0.51
C ASN A 379 -2.93 -13.13 1.37
N VAL A 380 -3.64 -12.21 0.72
CA VAL A 380 -4.24 -11.04 1.38
C VAL A 380 -5.76 -11.18 1.36
N VAL A 381 -6.40 -11.03 2.51
CA VAL A 381 -7.86 -10.95 2.64
C VAL A 381 -8.25 -9.57 3.17
N ILE A 382 -9.20 -8.92 2.49
CA ILE A 382 -9.82 -7.68 2.89
C ILE A 382 -11.32 -7.96 3.05
N GLN A 383 -11.88 -7.69 4.23
CA GLN A 383 -13.30 -7.96 4.46
C GLN A 383 -13.97 -7.01 5.43
N ASP A 384 -15.30 -6.93 5.32
CA ASP A 384 -16.19 -6.27 6.27
C ASP A 384 -15.81 -4.80 6.55
N SER A 385 -15.21 -4.13 5.57
CA SER A 385 -14.58 -2.82 5.71
C SER A 385 -15.27 -1.75 4.87
N VAL A 386 -15.10 -0.49 5.29
CA VAL A 386 -15.76 0.67 4.70
C VAL A 386 -14.72 1.65 4.15
N MET A 387 -14.92 2.13 2.92
CA MET A 387 -14.02 3.08 2.25
C MET A 387 -14.80 4.32 1.78
N ASN A 388 -14.42 5.52 2.24
CA ASN A 388 -15.16 6.75 1.94
C ASN A 388 -14.44 7.74 1.02
N SER A 389 -13.11 7.82 1.05
CA SER A 389 -12.37 8.80 0.25
C SER A 389 -11.02 8.24 -0.14
N GLY A 390 -10.44 8.74 -1.24
CA GLY A 390 -9.12 8.34 -1.68
C GLY A 390 -8.96 8.25 -3.19
N HIS A 391 -7.75 8.02 -3.69
CA HIS A 391 -7.53 7.83 -5.13
C HIS A 391 -8.02 6.46 -5.64
N GLY A 392 -8.06 5.46 -4.77
CA GLY A 392 -8.52 4.11 -5.06
C GLY A 392 -8.87 3.37 -3.77
N GLY A 393 -9.91 2.55 -3.79
CA GLY A 393 -10.37 1.85 -2.60
C GLY A 393 -9.52 0.60 -2.34
N ILE A 394 -9.69 -0.44 -3.16
CA ILE A 394 -8.77 -1.57 -3.20
C ILE A 394 -7.81 -1.34 -4.37
N THR A 395 -6.58 -0.94 -4.03
CA THR A 395 -5.53 -0.67 -5.01
C THR A 395 -4.42 -1.72 -4.95
N LEU A 396 -3.99 -2.21 -6.11
CA LEU A 396 -2.75 -2.98 -6.29
C LEU A 396 -1.77 -2.12 -7.08
N GLY A 397 -0.60 -1.84 -6.52
CA GLY A 397 0.47 -1.03 -7.13
C GLY A 397 0.52 0.43 -6.65
N SER A 398 1.33 1.30 -7.28
CA SER A 398 2.07 1.03 -8.52
C SER A 398 3.37 0.26 -8.31
N GLU A 399 3.87 0.22 -7.08
CA GLU A 399 5.12 -0.41 -6.68
C GLU A 399 4.90 -1.93 -6.59
N MET A 400 4.84 -2.62 -7.73
CA MET A 400 4.50 -4.05 -7.81
C MET A 400 5.61 -4.90 -8.47
N ALA A 401 6.85 -4.44 -8.44
CA ALA A 401 7.97 -5.04 -9.16
C ALA A 401 8.30 -6.48 -8.69
N GLY A 402 8.14 -6.76 -7.40
CA GLY A 402 8.25 -8.11 -6.82
C GLY A 402 7.06 -9.05 -7.08
N GLY A 403 5.94 -8.52 -7.58
CA GLY A 403 4.70 -9.25 -7.83
C GLY A 403 3.64 -9.13 -6.73
N ILE A 404 2.37 -9.26 -7.11
CA ILE A 404 1.23 -9.32 -6.19
C ILE A 404 0.31 -10.47 -6.63
N GLU A 405 -0.01 -11.39 -5.71
CA GLU A 405 -0.89 -12.52 -6.02
C GLU A 405 -1.79 -13.00 -4.87
N HIS A 406 -2.92 -13.61 -5.21
CA HIS A 406 -3.86 -14.20 -4.24
C HIS A 406 -4.40 -13.15 -3.26
N VAL A 407 -5.11 -12.18 -3.83
CA VAL A 407 -5.80 -11.11 -3.10
C VAL A 407 -7.30 -11.37 -3.16
N TYR A 408 -7.94 -11.31 -2.01
CA TYR A 408 -9.36 -11.61 -1.82
C TYR A 408 -10.05 -10.43 -1.15
N ALA A 409 -11.09 -9.88 -1.76
CA ALA A 409 -11.88 -8.81 -1.19
C ALA A 409 -13.36 -9.20 -1.15
N GLN A 410 -13.97 -9.19 0.04
CA GLN A 410 -15.37 -9.57 0.19
C GLN A 410 -16.13 -8.70 1.19
N ARG A 411 -17.41 -8.45 0.93
CA ARG A 411 -18.28 -7.68 1.84
C ARG A 411 -17.67 -6.30 2.12
N ILE A 412 -17.38 -5.57 1.05
CA ILE A 412 -16.78 -4.23 1.10
C ILE A 412 -17.84 -3.19 0.74
N GLU A 413 -17.91 -2.13 1.55
CA GLU A 413 -18.72 -0.96 1.26
C GLU A 413 -17.81 0.20 0.83
N PHE A 414 -17.74 0.46 -0.47
CA PHE A 414 -17.16 1.70 -0.99
C PHE A 414 -18.21 2.81 -0.86
N ARG A 415 -18.48 3.22 0.38
CA ARG A 415 -19.54 4.15 0.71
C ARG A 415 -19.40 5.48 -0.01
N ASN A 416 -18.16 5.94 -0.21
CA ASN A 416 -17.87 7.24 -0.81
C ASN A 416 -18.68 8.38 -0.15
N ALA A 417 -18.72 8.42 1.19
CA ALA A 417 -19.59 9.35 1.93
C ALA A 417 -19.28 10.83 1.66
N HIS A 418 -18.08 11.14 1.17
CA HIS A 418 -17.61 12.48 0.85
C HIS A 418 -17.60 12.77 -0.66
N TRP A 419 -18.41 12.04 -1.46
CA TRP A 419 -18.45 12.14 -2.93
C TRP A 419 -18.53 13.58 -3.48
N ALA A 420 -19.16 14.50 -2.74
CA ALA A 420 -19.34 15.88 -3.17
C ALA A 420 -18.06 16.74 -3.06
N THR A 421 -17.17 16.41 -2.10
CA THR A 421 -15.99 17.21 -1.78
C THR A 421 -14.70 16.45 -2.05
N GLU A 422 -14.60 15.24 -1.48
CA GLU A 422 -13.42 14.38 -1.47
C GLU A 422 -13.77 12.97 -2.01
N PRO A 423 -14.22 12.85 -3.27
CA PRO A 423 -14.70 11.59 -3.79
C PRO A 423 -13.59 10.54 -3.88
N LEU A 424 -13.97 9.29 -3.64
CA LEU A 424 -13.18 8.12 -4.03
C LEU A 424 -12.97 8.11 -5.56
N GLY A 425 -11.73 7.94 -6.03
CA GLY A 425 -11.40 7.94 -7.46
C GLY A 425 -11.74 6.63 -8.19
N SER A 426 -11.47 5.48 -7.57
CA SER A 426 -11.87 4.16 -8.12
C SER A 426 -12.18 3.19 -6.99
N ALA A 427 -13.11 2.26 -7.21
CA ALA A 427 -13.40 1.24 -6.20
C ALA A 427 -12.33 0.14 -6.22
N ILE A 428 -12.06 -0.41 -7.41
CA ILE A 428 -11.03 -1.42 -7.65
C ILE A 428 -10.02 -0.86 -8.65
N ARG A 429 -8.74 -0.83 -8.25
CA ARG A 429 -7.69 -0.14 -9.02
C ARG A 429 -6.40 -0.97 -9.11
N LEU A 430 -5.90 -1.19 -10.31
CA LEU A 430 -4.61 -1.83 -10.55
C LEU A 430 -3.71 -0.84 -11.29
N LYS A 431 -2.47 -0.67 -10.83
CA LYS A 431 -1.51 0.29 -11.36
C LYS A 431 -0.19 -0.40 -11.62
N ALA A 432 0.33 -0.28 -12.82
CA ALA A 432 1.65 -0.75 -13.20
C ALA A 432 2.20 0.11 -14.35
N ASN A 433 3.47 -0.08 -14.69
CA ASN A 433 4.05 0.42 -15.93
C ASN A 433 5.29 -0.40 -16.30
N MET A 434 5.91 -0.06 -17.43
CA MET A 434 7.08 -0.76 -17.98
C MET A 434 8.37 -0.60 -17.15
N ASN A 435 8.38 0.19 -16.08
CA ASN A 435 9.50 0.20 -15.14
C ASN A 435 9.41 -0.97 -14.16
N ARG A 436 8.20 -1.44 -13.83
CA ARG A 436 8.00 -2.36 -12.71
C ARG A 436 8.44 -3.79 -13.00
N GLY A 437 8.19 -4.31 -14.20
CA GLY A 437 8.22 -5.76 -14.41
C GLY A 437 7.16 -6.44 -13.56
N GLY A 438 7.51 -7.55 -12.91
CA GLY A 438 6.64 -8.21 -11.93
C GLY A 438 5.31 -8.69 -12.51
N PHE A 439 4.34 -8.89 -11.63
CA PHE A 439 2.99 -9.32 -12.00
C PHE A 439 1.92 -8.82 -11.03
N LEU A 440 0.70 -8.65 -11.54
CA LEU A 440 -0.53 -8.56 -10.73
C LEU A 440 -1.44 -9.70 -11.16
N ARG A 441 -1.73 -10.66 -10.28
CA ARG A 441 -2.60 -11.79 -10.63
C ARG A 441 -3.42 -12.35 -9.49
N HIS A 442 -4.42 -13.16 -9.82
CA HIS A 442 -5.25 -13.87 -8.86
C HIS A 442 -5.93 -12.89 -7.87
N LEU A 443 -6.62 -11.88 -8.42
CA LEU A 443 -7.48 -10.97 -7.66
C LEU A 443 -8.91 -11.50 -7.71
N TYR A 444 -9.50 -11.74 -6.55
CA TYR A 444 -10.88 -12.19 -6.41
C TYR A 444 -11.65 -11.17 -5.56
N VAL A 445 -12.73 -10.63 -6.11
CA VAL A 445 -13.60 -9.67 -5.45
C VAL A 445 -15.03 -10.18 -5.49
N ARG A 446 -15.75 -10.15 -4.36
CA ARG A 446 -17.18 -10.46 -4.32
C ARG A 446 -17.95 -9.62 -3.31
N ASP A 447 -19.26 -9.51 -3.50
CA ASP A 447 -20.18 -8.92 -2.52
C ASP A 447 -19.76 -7.48 -2.17
N VAL A 448 -19.81 -6.61 -3.17
CA VAL A 448 -19.35 -5.22 -3.07
C VAL A 448 -20.50 -4.27 -3.32
N THR A 449 -20.61 -3.23 -2.48
CA THR A 449 -21.56 -2.13 -2.69
C THR A 449 -20.82 -0.80 -2.84
N VAL A 450 -21.21 -0.01 -3.84
CA VAL A 450 -20.69 1.33 -4.12
C VAL A 450 -21.86 2.32 -4.17
N PRO A 451 -22.54 2.58 -3.03
CA PRO A 451 -23.86 3.25 -3.03
C PRO A 451 -23.83 4.66 -3.62
N ASN A 452 -22.76 5.42 -3.40
CA ASN A 452 -22.59 6.77 -3.94
C ASN A 452 -21.65 6.83 -5.14
N GLY A 453 -21.44 5.70 -5.83
CA GLY A 453 -20.49 5.65 -6.93
C GLY A 453 -19.06 6.05 -6.53
N VAL A 454 -18.28 6.48 -7.52
CA VAL A 454 -16.93 7.08 -7.40
C VAL A 454 -16.93 8.46 -8.05
N ASP A 455 -15.77 9.12 -8.14
CA ASP A 455 -15.63 10.39 -8.83
C ASP A 455 -16.20 10.27 -10.26
N ALA A 456 -17.24 11.06 -10.52
CA ALA A 456 -17.83 11.18 -11.84
C ALA A 456 -17.79 12.62 -12.33
N ARG A 457 -16.94 13.48 -11.79
CA ARG A 457 -16.89 14.88 -12.21
C ARG A 457 -16.48 15.00 -13.69
N PRO A 458 -17.01 16.00 -14.42
CA PRO A 458 -16.65 16.23 -15.81
C PRO A 458 -15.16 16.46 -15.99
N ARG A 459 -14.61 15.86 -17.03
CA ARG A 459 -13.23 16.01 -17.56
C ARG A 459 -13.30 15.72 -19.07
N PRO A 460 -12.29 16.03 -19.89
CA PRO A 460 -12.26 15.62 -21.29
C PRO A 460 -11.74 14.17 -21.47
N GLY A 461 -12.26 13.44 -22.46
CA GLY A 461 -11.70 12.17 -22.97
C GLY A 461 -11.78 10.94 -22.05
N ILE A 462 -11.04 9.89 -22.40
CA ILE A 462 -10.82 8.73 -21.53
C ILE A 462 -9.52 8.98 -20.77
N ALA A 463 -9.57 8.85 -19.45
CA ALA A 463 -8.40 8.95 -18.58
C ALA A 463 -8.55 7.94 -17.47
N THR A 464 -7.53 7.11 -17.24
CA THR A 464 -7.49 6.12 -16.14
C THR A 464 -7.58 6.80 -14.76
N GLY A 465 -7.18 8.07 -14.65
CA GLY A 465 -7.40 8.92 -13.47
C GLY A 465 -8.69 9.76 -13.51
N GLY A 466 -9.62 9.47 -14.43
CA GLY A 466 -10.84 10.23 -14.66
C GLY A 466 -12.04 9.82 -13.80
N GLY A 467 -11.93 8.69 -13.09
CA GLY A 467 -12.96 8.17 -12.18
C GLY A 467 -13.71 6.96 -12.76
N ALA A 468 -13.38 5.75 -12.31
CA ALA A 468 -14.05 4.54 -12.78
C ALA A 468 -14.25 3.53 -11.65
N ILE A 469 -15.30 2.71 -11.73
CA ILE A 469 -15.55 1.69 -10.70
C ILE A 469 -14.41 0.66 -10.71
N VAL A 470 -14.04 0.18 -11.91
CA VAL A 470 -12.88 -0.71 -12.12
C VAL A 470 -11.87 -0.04 -13.04
N THR A 471 -10.64 0.12 -12.56
CA THR A 471 -9.52 0.69 -13.31
C THR A 471 -8.32 -0.25 -13.30
N ILE A 472 -7.80 -0.61 -14.48
CA ILE A 472 -6.50 -1.24 -14.65
C ILE A 472 -5.68 -0.32 -15.56
N ASP A 473 -4.57 0.20 -15.04
CA ASP A 473 -3.69 1.13 -15.73
C ASP A 473 -2.25 0.61 -15.72
N CYS A 474 -1.81 0.06 -16.86
CA CYS A 474 -0.46 -0.46 -17.06
C CYS A 474 0.49 0.55 -17.75
N ASP A 475 0.14 1.84 -17.78
CA ASP A 475 1.04 2.93 -18.18
C ASP A 475 1.09 4.05 -17.13
N TYR A 476 0.80 3.68 -15.87
CA TYR A 476 0.66 4.60 -14.76
C TYR A 476 1.93 5.44 -14.56
N ALA A 477 1.79 6.76 -14.65
CA ALA A 477 2.86 7.73 -14.42
C ALA A 477 4.17 7.43 -15.16
N ALA A 478 4.10 6.85 -16.37
CA ALA A 478 5.29 6.44 -17.13
C ALA A 478 6.28 7.58 -17.43
N GLY A 479 5.82 8.84 -17.41
CA GLY A 479 6.70 10.01 -17.56
C GLY A 479 7.60 10.30 -16.34
N ASP A 480 7.31 9.72 -15.17
CA ASP A 480 8.13 9.85 -13.96
C ASP A 480 9.20 8.78 -13.84
N ASP A 481 9.15 7.72 -14.65
CA ASP A 481 10.10 6.60 -14.61
C ASP A 481 10.94 6.54 -15.90
N ALA A 482 12.25 6.76 -15.79
CA ALA A 482 13.15 6.80 -16.94
C ALA A 482 13.44 5.40 -17.53
N VAL A 483 13.64 4.40 -16.67
CA VAL A 483 13.91 3.01 -17.07
C VAL A 483 12.59 2.27 -17.26
N ARG A 484 12.18 2.01 -18.51
CA ARG A 484 10.90 1.38 -18.88
C ARG A 484 11.13 0.15 -19.75
N THR A 485 11.96 -0.75 -19.24
CA THR A 485 12.52 -1.89 -19.99
C THR A 485 12.00 -3.25 -19.50
N ARG A 486 11.02 -3.26 -18.59
CA ARG A 486 10.51 -4.44 -17.90
C ARG A 486 8.98 -4.51 -18.02
N PRO A 487 8.45 -5.18 -19.06
CA PRO A 487 7.01 -5.33 -19.23
C PRO A 487 6.38 -6.05 -18.04
N THR A 488 5.23 -5.54 -17.59
CA THR A 488 4.45 -6.11 -16.50
C THR A 488 3.47 -7.16 -17.02
N ALA A 489 3.23 -8.21 -16.24
CA ALA A 489 2.14 -9.15 -16.51
C ALA A 489 0.94 -8.83 -15.61
N VAL A 490 -0.27 -8.79 -16.18
CA VAL A 490 -1.51 -8.61 -15.41
C VAL A 490 -2.52 -9.65 -15.88
N SER A 491 -3.00 -10.49 -14.97
CA SER A 491 -3.92 -11.58 -15.33
C SER A 491 -4.85 -11.99 -14.19
N ASP A 492 -5.84 -12.82 -14.48
CA ASP A 492 -6.64 -13.55 -13.48
C ASP A 492 -7.34 -12.62 -12.47
N ILE A 493 -8.16 -11.74 -13.02
CA ILE A 493 -8.95 -10.75 -12.26
C ILE A 493 -10.42 -11.14 -12.30
N HIS A 494 -10.99 -11.45 -11.15
CA HIS A 494 -12.35 -11.96 -11.03
C HIS A 494 -13.15 -11.08 -10.08
N ILE A 495 -14.19 -10.42 -10.59
CA ILE A 495 -15.05 -9.53 -9.81
C ILE A 495 -16.50 -10.02 -9.96
N ALA A 496 -17.13 -10.34 -8.84
CA ALA A 496 -18.48 -10.84 -8.79
C ALA A 496 -19.38 -10.00 -7.89
N ASN A 497 -20.67 -9.91 -8.19
CA ASN A 497 -21.69 -9.31 -7.31
C ASN A 497 -21.31 -7.90 -6.79
N LEU A 498 -20.83 -7.04 -7.69
CA LEU A 498 -20.61 -5.62 -7.42
C LEU A 498 -21.86 -4.82 -7.76
N ARG A 499 -22.33 -3.95 -6.88
CA ARG A 499 -23.51 -3.08 -7.12
C ARG A 499 -23.17 -1.62 -6.85
N ALA A 500 -23.17 -0.79 -7.90
CA ALA A 500 -22.95 0.64 -7.80
C ALA A 500 -24.26 1.43 -7.90
N GLY A 501 -24.46 2.36 -6.96
CA GLY A 501 -25.50 3.37 -7.02
C GLY A 501 -25.01 4.66 -7.67
N ASN A 502 -25.92 5.63 -7.83
CA ASN A 502 -25.65 6.90 -8.48
C ASN A 502 -25.64 8.03 -7.44
N ALA A 503 -24.59 8.85 -7.42
CA ALA A 503 -24.57 10.08 -6.64
C ALA A 503 -25.26 11.22 -7.40
N PRO A 504 -26.09 12.05 -6.71
CA PRO A 504 -26.73 13.20 -7.34
C PRO A 504 -25.72 14.33 -7.59
N MET A 505 -25.52 14.70 -8.84
CA MET A 505 -24.65 15.79 -9.26
C MET A 505 -25.47 16.90 -9.93
N ALA A 506 -24.87 18.07 -10.15
CA ALA A 506 -25.55 19.25 -10.67
C ALA A 506 -26.25 19.03 -12.03
N ASP A 507 -25.76 18.09 -12.84
CA ASP A 507 -26.21 17.82 -14.20
C ASP A 507 -26.74 16.38 -14.39
N GLY A 508 -27.08 15.69 -13.31
CA GLY A 508 -27.65 14.34 -13.33
C GLY A 508 -27.16 13.46 -12.19
N ALA A 509 -27.60 12.20 -12.16
CA ALA A 509 -27.14 11.22 -11.18
C ALA A 509 -26.21 10.21 -11.85
N PHE A 510 -24.99 10.05 -11.33
CA PHE A 510 -23.96 9.23 -11.94
C PHE A 510 -23.24 8.36 -10.92
N SER A 511 -22.90 7.13 -11.30
CA SER A 511 -22.10 6.22 -10.48
C SER A 511 -20.60 6.43 -10.66
N CYS A 512 -20.17 6.92 -11.81
CA CYS A 512 -18.76 7.01 -12.20
C CYS A 512 -18.63 7.79 -13.51
N ARG A 513 -17.41 8.08 -13.95
CA ARG A 513 -17.19 8.53 -15.33
C ARG A 513 -17.24 7.36 -16.31
N GLN A 514 -16.47 6.31 -16.04
CA GLN A 514 -16.50 5.04 -16.78
C GLN A 514 -16.84 3.88 -15.83
N ALA A 515 -17.56 2.88 -16.32
CA ALA A 515 -17.78 1.66 -15.54
C ALA A 515 -16.48 0.89 -15.39
N VAL A 516 -15.80 0.64 -16.51
CA VAL A 516 -14.59 -0.19 -16.57
C VAL A 516 -13.57 0.45 -17.51
N VAL A 517 -12.32 0.59 -17.05
CA VAL A 517 -11.19 1.05 -17.85
C VAL A 517 -10.06 0.04 -17.70
N ILE A 518 -9.67 -0.61 -18.80
CA ILE A 518 -8.51 -1.51 -18.85
C ILE A 518 -7.54 -0.99 -19.90
N LEU A 519 -6.52 -0.26 -19.44
CA LEU A 519 -5.36 0.12 -20.20
C LEU A 519 -4.25 -0.90 -19.91
N GLY A 520 -4.11 -1.87 -20.81
CA GLY A 520 -2.99 -2.81 -20.80
C GLY A 520 -1.67 -2.12 -21.19
N PRO A 521 -0.53 -2.83 -21.08
CA PRO A 521 0.77 -2.23 -21.25
C PRO A 521 0.94 -1.59 -22.64
N VAL A 522 1.42 -0.34 -22.68
CA VAL A 522 1.50 0.47 -23.91
C VAL A 522 2.88 0.32 -24.57
N ALA A 523 2.92 -0.22 -25.79
CA ALA A 523 4.17 -0.51 -26.49
C ALA A 523 5.05 0.73 -26.75
N SER A 524 4.46 1.89 -27.02
CA SER A 524 5.20 3.15 -27.24
C SER A 524 5.86 3.71 -25.97
N SER A 525 5.45 3.24 -24.78
CA SER A 525 6.05 3.65 -23.51
C SER A 525 7.27 2.81 -23.13
N PHE A 526 7.52 1.70 -23.83
CA PHE A 526 8.67 0.82 -23.62
C PHE A 526 9.93 1.39 -24.29
N ASN A 527 11.06 1.38 -23.57
CA ASN A 527 12.35 1.87 -24.07
C ASN A 527 13.50 0.85 -23.90
N GLY A 528 13.17 -0.44 -23.81
CA GLY A 528 14.15 -1.53 -23.77
C GLY A 528 14.48 -2.10 -25.15
N PRO A 529 15.09 -3.30 -25.20
CA PRO A 529 15.48 -3.94 -26.46
C PRO A 529 14.31 -4.16 -27.42
N ALA A 530 14.51 -3.82 -28.70
CA ALA A 530 13.49 -4.03 -29.73
C ALA A 530 13.09 -5.52 -29.84
N GLY A 531 11.81 -5.77 -30.15
CA GLY A 531 11.27 -7.12 -30.23
C GLY A 531 10.88 -7.75 -28.89
N THR A 532 11.08 -7.04 -27.76
CA THR A 532 10.60 -7.51 -26.45
C THR A 532 9.07 -7.65 -26.46
N PRO A 533 8.51 -8.83 -26.14
CA PRO A 533 7.06 -9.01 -26.07
C PRO A 533 6.42 -8.13 -24.99
N ILE A 534 5.32 -7.48 -25.36
CA ILE A 534 4.50 -6.69 -24.44
C ILE A 534 3.19 -7.43 -24.20
N PRO A 535 3.05 -8.19 -23.09
CA PRO A 535 1.88 -9.02 -22.88
C PRO A 535 0.62 -8.16 -22.63
N PRO A 536 -0.55 -8.59 -23.13
CA PRO A 536 -1.81 -7.93 -22.80
C PRO A 536 -2.20 -8.19 -21.34
N VAL A 537 -3.10 -7.37 -20.80
CA VAL A 537 -3.90 -7.76 -19.63
C VAL A 537 -4.78 -8.96 -20.05
N SER A 538 -4.90 -10.00 -19.23
CA SER A 538 -5.63 -11.21 -19.62
C SER A 538 -6.51 -11.82 -18.54
N ASN A 539 -7.48 -12.65 -18.93
CA ASN A 539 -8.36 -13.39 -18.02
C ASN A 539 -9.04 -12.49 -16.99
N VAL A 540 -9.85 -11.55 -17.48
CA VAL A 540 -10.65 -10.64 -16.64
C VAL A 540 -12.12 -11.06 -16.72
N THR A 541 -12.73 -11.36 -15.59
CA THR A 541 -14.14 -11.76 -15.52
C THR A 541 -14.93 -10.81 -14.62
N LEU A 542 -16.07 -10.34 -15.13
CA LEU A 542 -17.06 -9.56 -14.39
C LEU A 542 -18.38 -10.36 -14.40
N THR A 543 -18.86 -10.76 -13.23
CA THR A 543 -20.05 -11.63 -13.12
C THR A 543 -21.07 -11.05 -12.14
N ASP A 544 -22.34 -10.97 -12.55
CA ASP A 544 -23.41 -10.44 -11.70
C ASP A 544 -23.13 -9.01 -11.20
N CYS A 545 -22.53 -8.16 -12.02
CA CYS A 545 -22.20 -6.78 -11.62
C CYS A 545 -23.24 -5.79 -12.14
N ASP A 546 -23.54 -4.75 -11.36
CA ASP A 546 -24.28 -3.55 -11.77
C ASP A 546 -23.39 -2.33 -11.52
N PHE A 547 -23.09 -1.59 -12.58
CA PHE A 547 -22.22 -0.41 -12.54
C PHE A 547 -23.00 0.91 -12.42
N GLY A 548 -24.31 0.88 -12.23
CA GLY A 548 -25.13 2.09 -12.16
C GLY A 548 -25.12 2.84 -13.49
N THR A 549 -25.12 4.18 -13.44
CA THR A 549 -25.14 5.05 -14.63
C THR A 549 -23.80 5.79 -14.79
N PRO A 550 -22.89 5.32 -15.66
CA PRO A 550 -21.69 6.07 -15.98
C PRO A 550 -22.01 7.37 -16.72
N ARG A 551 -21.25 8.42 -16.45
CA ARG A 551 -21.35 9.70 -17.17
C ARG A 551 -20.97 9.56 -18.63
N ASN A 552 -19.93 8.79 -18.94
CA ASN A 552 -19.58 8.47 -20.33
C ASN A 552 -20.44 7.30 -20.85
N GLY A 553 -21.74 7.53 -21.00
CA GLY A 553 -22.66 6.49 -21.48
C GLY A 553 -22.40 6.02 -22.92
N LYS A 554 -21.62 6.75 -23.71
CA LYS A 554 -21.24 6.36 -25.08
C LYS A 554 -20.16 5.28 -25.11
N GLU A 555 -19.25 5.31 -24.15
CA GLU A 555 -18.13 4.38 -24.06
C GLU A 555 -17.88 4.06 -22.57
N PRO A 556 -18.79 3.29 -21.94
CA PRO A 556 -18.72 2.99 -20.52
C PRO A 556 -17.62 1.97 -20.18
N ILE A 557 -17.18 1.18 -21.17
CA ILE A 557 -16.09 0.21 -21.07
C ILE A 557 -15.01 0.61 -22.07
N TYR A 558 -13.78 0.78 -21.60
CA TYR A 558 -12.59 1.04 -22.42
C TYR A 558 -11.59 -0.10 -22.27
N LEU A 559 -11.10 -0.64 -23.40
CA LEU A 559 -10.15 -1.74 -23.45
C LEU A 559 -8.99 -1.40 -24.41
N HIS A 560 -7.75 -1.56 -23.96
CA HIS A 560 -6.54 -1.44 -24.78
C HIS A 560 -5.52 -2.52 -24.41
N ASN A 561 -5.00 -3.24 -25.40
CA ASN A 561 -4.05 -4.35 -25.20
C ASN A 561 -4.52 -5.36 -24.13
N VAL A 562 -5.72 -5.92 -24.35
CA VAL A 562 -6.39 -6.85 -23.43
C VAL A 562 -6.84 -8.09 -24.19
N ARG A 563 -6.85 -9.24 -23.52
CA ARG A 563 -7.37 -10.52 -24.02
C ARG A 563 -8.29 -11.16 -22.98
N ASP A 564 -9.24 -11.99 -23.41
CA ASP A 564 -10.06 -12.83 -22.52
C ASP A 564 -10.81 -12.02 -21.44
N VAL A 565 -11.54 -10.98 -21.87
CA VAL A 565 -12.47 -10.23 -21.00
C VAL A 565 -13.88 -10.81 -21.14
N VAL A 566 -14.41 -11.34 -20.05
CA VAL A 566 -15.72 -12.00 -20.02
C VAL A 566 -16.66 -11.25 -19.09
N LEU A 567 -17.78 -10.80 -19.64
CA LEU A 567 -18.89 -10.18 -18.91
C LEU A 567 -20.06 -11.16 -18.88
N THR A 568 -20.60 -11.44 -17.70
CA THR A 568 -21.73 -12.35 -17.53
C THR A 568 -22.73 -11.78 -16.54
N ARG A 569 -23.96 -11.52 -16.99
CA ARG A 569 -25.00 -10.83 -16.20
C ARG A 569 -24.52 -9.47 -15.69
N VAL A 570 -23.87 -8.70 -16.55
CA VAL A 570 -23.38 -7.35 -16.22
C VAL A 570 -24.38 -6.30 -16.68
N THR A 571 -24.77 -5.39 -15.79
CA THR A 571 -25.68 -4.27 -16.08
C THR A 571 -24.94 -2.95 -16.05
N ILE A 572 -25.13 -2.13 -17.09
CA ILE A 572 -24.61 -0.76 -17.18
C ILE A 572 -25.74 0.15 -17.68
N ALA A 573 -26.04 1.22 -16.93
CA ALA A 573 -27.13 2.14 -17.21
C ALA A 573 -28.47 1.42 -17.46
N GLY A 574 -28.76 0.39 -16.65
CA GLY A 574 -29.97 -0.42 -16.74
C GLY A 574 -30.03 -1.39 -17.93
N LYS A 575 -28.95 -1.52 -18.71
CA LYS A 575 -28.87 -2.44 -19.86
C LYS A 575 -27.92 -3.60 -19.57
N LEU A 576 -28.31 -4.79 -19.99
CA LEU A 576 -27.44 -5.97 -19.96
C LEU A 576 -26.30 -5.80 -20.99
N VAL A 577 -25.06 -6.00 -20.55
CA VAL A 577 -23.81 -5.87 -21.33
C VAL A 577 -22.99 -7.12 -21.09
N ASP A 578 -23.36 -8.22 -21.74
CA ASP A 578 -22.64 -9.50 -21.65
C ASP A 578 -21.67 -9.64 -22.83
N SER A 579 -20.60 -10.41 -22.63
CA SER A 579 -19.72 -10.80 -23.73
C SER A 579 -20.50 -11.74 -24.68
N PRO A 580 -20.20 -11.71 -26.00
CA PRO A 580 -20.83 -12.58 -26.99
C PRO A 580 -20.73 -14.08 -26.70
#